data_AF-A0A3E1E6U0-F1
#
_entry.id   AF-A0A3E1E6U0-F1
#
_cell.length_a   1.000
_cell.length_b   1.000
_cell.length_c   1.000
_cell.angle_alpha   90.00
_cell.angle_beta   90.00
_cell.angle_gamma   90.00
#
_symmetry.space_group_name_H-M   'P 1'
#
loop_
_entity.id
_entity.type
_entity.pdbx_description
1 polymer ?
#
loop_
_entity_poly.entity_id
_entity_poly.type
_entity_poly.pdbx_seq_one_letter_code
_entity_poly.pdbx_strand_id
1 'polypeptide(L)'
;MKTQYLLLIQNNATSVTTPAAWDRFFAAAEASGLFKGGSALGERVVIGDPQSAQSTKHIGGFMRFDADNRAKLLELLQLHPVVLHGGSVELCEMPRT
;
A
#
# COMPACT_ATOMS: atom_id res chain seq x y z
N MET A 1 10.10 -11.35 -16.55
CA MET A 1 10.55 -10.35 -15.56
C MET A 1 9.33 -9.93 -14.75
N LYS A 2 9.37 -9.90 -13.41
CA LYS A 2 8.19 -9.49 -12.62
C LYS A 2 7.95 -7.99 -12.74
N THR A 3 6.69 -7.58 -12.90
CA THR A 3 6.31 -6.17 -12.81
C THR A 3 6.35 -5.75 -11.35
N GLN A 4 6.93 -4.58 -11.08
CA GLN A 4 7.00 -4.05 -9.72
C GLN A 4 5.84 -3.09 -9.50
N TYR A 5 5.30 -3.08 -8.28
CA TYR A 5 4.19 -2.23 -7.90
C TYR A 5 4.46 -1.52 -6.58
N LEU A 6 4.00 -0.27 -6.48
CA LEU A 6 3.88 0.50 -5.26
C LEU A 6 2.40 0.61 -4.90
N LEU A 7 2.04 0.19 -3.70
CA LEU A 7 0.74 0.42 -3.11
C LEU A 7 0.83 1.64 -2.20
N LEU A 8 -0.02 2.64 -2.41
CA LEU A 8 -0.20 3.78 -1.51
C LEU A 8 -1.48 3.58 -0.68
N ILE A 9 -1.35 3.63 0.64
CA ILE A 9 -2.45 3.36 1.57
C ILE A 9 -3.09 4.68 1.98
N GLN A 10 -4.39 4.84 1.74
CA GLN A 10 -5.12 6.06 2.05
C GLN A 10 -5.57 6.09 3.52
N ASN A 11 -5.49 7.24 4.17
CA ASN A 11 -5.97 7.50 5.53
C ASN A 11 -7.49 7.77 5.54
N ASN A 12 -8.27 6.90 4.93
CA ASN A 12 -9.71 7.09 4.73
C ASN A 12 -10.55 5.86 5.09
N ALA A 13 -10.01 4.92 5.87
CA ALA A 13 -10.80 3.83 6.45
C ALA A 13 -11.97 4.41 7.27
N THR A 14 -13.16 3.87 7.08
CA THR A 14 -14.39 4.31 7.76
C THR A 14 -14.59 3.65 9.12
N SER A 15 -13.77 2.64 9.43
CA SER A 15 -13.72 1.98 10.73
C SER A 15 -12.29 1.62 11.12
N VAL A 16 -12.07 1.36 12.41
CA VAL A 16 -10.74 1.10 12.97
C VAL A 16 -10.25 -0.28 12.53
N THR A 17 -9.09 -0.31 11.87
CA THR A 17 -8.38 -1.58 11.59
C THR A 17 -7.79 -2.14 12.88
N THR A 18 -7.77 -3.46 13.02
CA THR A 18 -7.22 -4.14 14.22
C THR A 18 -5.84 -4.75 13.95
N PRO A 19 -4.97 -4.89 14.95
CA PRO A 19 -3.69 -5.59 14.80
C PRO A 19 -3.86 -7.01 14.22
N ALA A 20 -4.87 -7.75 14.68
CA ALA A 20 -5.17 -9.09 14.17
C ALA A 20 -5.60 -9.11 12.68
N ALA A 21 -6.22 -8.04 12.16
CA ALA A 21 -6.52 -7.94 10.73
C ALA A 21 -5.23 -7.71 9.92
N TRP A 22 -4.31 -6.90 10.44
CA TRP A 22 -2.99 -6.70 9.86
C TRP A 22 -2.16 -7.98 9.86
N ASP A 23 -2.12 -8.72 10.97
CA ASP A 23 -1.38 -9.99 11.07
C ASP A 23 -1.84 -11.02 10.03
N ARG A 24 -3.17 -11.14 9.84
CA ARG A 24 -3.75 -12.03 8.81
C ARG A 24 -3.35 -11.61 7.41
N PHE A 25 -3.41 -10.31 7.12
CA PHE A 25 -3.01 -9.78 5.82
C PHE A 25 -1.52 -10.02 5.55
N PHE A 26 -0.65 -9.73 6.52
CA PHE A 26 0.79 -9.96 6.36
C PHE A 26 1.11 -11.45 6.16
N ALA A 27 0.48 -12.35 6.92
CA ALA A 27 0.63 -13.78 6.69
C ALA A 27 0.24 -14.20 5.25
N ALA A 28 -0.88 -13.68 4.73
CA ALA A 28 -1.30 -13.94 3.34
C ALA A 28 -0.33 -13.31 2.32
N ALA A 29 0.13 -12.09 2.58
CA ALA A 29 1.04 -11.36 1.71
C ALA A 29 2.42 -12.03 1.63
N GLU A 30 2.95 -12.50 2.76
CA GLU A 30 4.19 -13.29 2.81
C GLU A 30 4.04 -14.63 2.10
N ALA A 31 2.98 -15.39 2.41
CA ALA A 31 2.70 -16.68 1.78
C ALA A 31 2.52 -16.57 0.25
N SER A 32 2.06 -15.42 -0.25
CA SER A 32 1.93 -15.18 -1.70
C SER A 32 3.28 -15.10 -2.44
N GLY A 33 4.37 -14.78 -1.74
CA GLY A 33 5.67 -14.47 -2.33
C GLY A 33 5.73 -13.14 -3.12
N LEU A 34 4.61 -12.42 -3.24
CA LEU A 34 4.50 -11.15 -3.98
C LEU A 34 5.06 -9.99 -3.16
N PHE A 35 4.88 -9.99 -1.84
CA PHE A 35 5.23 -8.88 -0.95
C PHE A 35 6.75 -8.64 -0.90
N LYS A 36 7.14 -7.35 -0.86
CA LYS A 36 8.54 -6.88 -0.85
C LYS A 36 8.81 -5.86 0.25
N GLY A 37 7.92 -5.77 1.24
CA GLY A 37 8.02 -4.83 2.36
C GLY A 37 7.16 -3.59 2.20
N GLY A 38 7.16 -2.75 3.22
CA GLY A 38 6.34 -1.56 3.33
C GLY A 38 6.49 -0.91 4.70
N SER A 39 5.87 0.25 4.88
CA SER A 39 5.87 0.95 6.17
C SER A 39 4.70 1.92 6.25
N ALA A 40 4.28 2.23 7.47
CA ALA A 40 3.53 3.45 7.74
C ALA A 40 4.42 4.68 7.47
N LEU A 41 3.79 5.80 7.09
CA LEU A 41 4.45 7.08 6.87
C LEU A 41 4.33 7.96 8.11
N GLY A 42 5.49 8.35 8.65
CA GLY A 42 5.62 9.24 9.81
C GLY A 42 5.59 10.72 9.45
N GLU A 43 6.41 11.51 10.15
CA GLU A 43 6.57 12.94 9.90
C GLU A 43 7.02 13.22 8.45
N ARG A 44 6.54 14.34 7.89
CA ARG A 44 6.80 14.74 6.50
C ARG A 44 7.51 16.07 6.47
N VAL A 45 8.62 16.12 5.74
CA VAL A 45 9.36 17.36 5.45
C VAL A 45 9.36 17.55 3.94
N VAL A 46 8.97 18.74 3.48
CA VAL A 46 9.04 19.11 2.06
C VAL A 46 10.38 19.82 1.82
N ILE A 47 11.15 19.32 0.86
CA ILE A 47 12.42 19.92 0.43
C ILE A 47 12.22 20.44 -1.00
N GLY A 48 12.52 21.72 -1.25
CA GLY A 48 12.29 22.39 -2.54
C GLY A 48 11.35 23.58 -2.39
N ASP A 49 10.33 23.68 -3.26
CA ASP A 49 9.29 24.70 -3.17
C ASP A 49 8.05 24.16 -2.42
N PRO A 50 7.87 24.52 -1.13
CA PRO A 50 6.73 24.05 -0.35
C PRO A 50 5.41 24.73 -0.74
N GLN A 51 5.42 25.82 -1.51
CA GLN A 51 4.20 26.54 -1.86
C GLN A 51 3.42 25.85 -2.97
N SER A 52 4.13 25.28 -3.96
CA SER A 52 3.52 24.52 -5.06
C SER A 52 3.31 23.03 -4.73
N ALA A 53 3.97 22.52 -3.70
CA ALA A 53 3.89 21.11 -3.33
C ALA A 53 2.50 20.72 -2.82
N GLN A 54 1.96 19.62 -3.36
CA GLN A 54 0.74 19.01 -2.83
C GLN A 54 1.06 18.12 -1.62
N SER A 55 0.17 18.14 -0.64
CA SER A 55 0.36 17.37 0.58
C SER A 55 0.08 15.88 0.38
N THR A 56 0.98 15.03 0.86
CA THR A 56 0.80 13.56 0.96
C THR A 56 0.24 13.11 2.32
N LYS A 57 -0.35 14.03 3.11
CA LYS A 57 -0.94 13.70 4.43
C LYS A 57 -2.06 12.65 4.37
N HIS A 58 -2.75 12.59 3.23
CA HIS A 58 -3.80 11.60 2.98
C HIS A 58 -3.24 10.17 2.77
N ILE A 59 -1.93 10.01 2.53
CA ILE A 59 -1.28 8.69 2.41
C ILE A 59 -0.72 8.30 3.77
N GLY A 60 -1.23 7.23 4.37
CA GLY A 60 -0.82 6.72 5.68
C GLY A 60 0.34 5.73 5.65
N GLY A 61 0.60 5.11 4.50
CA GLY A 61 1.60 4.06 4.37
C GLY A 61 1.83 3.67 2.92
N PHE A 62 2.83 2.82 2.70
CA PHE A 62 3.10 2.22 1.41
C PHE A 62 3.49 0.75 1.54
N MET A 63 3.31 0.00 0.46
CA MET A 63 3.80 -1.37 0.33
C MET A 63 4.37 -1.60 -1.06
N ARG A 64 5.31 -2.54 -1.19
CA ARG A 64 5.88 -2.96 -2.47
C ARG A 64 5.52 -4.40 -2.78
N PHE A 65 5.26 -4.66 -4.06
CA PHE A 65 4.97 -5.99 -4.56
C PHE A 65 5.70 -6.25 -5.87
N ASP A 66 6.12 -7.49 -6.10
CA ASP A 66 6.55 -7.98 -7.41
C ASP A 66 5.56 -9.04 -7.88
N ALA A 67 4.89 -8.79 -9.00
CA ALA A 67 3.91 -9.70 -9.57
C ALA A 67 4.16 -9.95 -11.06
N ASP A 68 4.10 -11.21 -11.45
CA ASP A 68 3.99 -11.67 -12.84
C ASP A 68 2.53 -11.78 -13.29
N ASN A 69 1.62 -11.96 -12.35
CA ASN A 69 0.18 -11.97 -12.55
C ASN A 69 -0.48 -10.87 -11.69
N ARG A 70 -0.90 -9.79 -12.35
CA ARG A 70 -1.59 -8.66 -11.72
C ARG A 70 -2.90 -9.08 -11.04
N ALA A 71 -3.64 -10.05 -11.58
CA ALA A 71 -4.90 -10.48 -10.99
C ALA A 71 -4.71 -11.08 -9.59
N LYS A 72 -3.67 -11.91 -9.39
CA LYS A 72 -3.33 -12.47 -8.07
C LYS A 72 -2.97 -11.38 -7.05
N LEU A 73 -2.29 -10.32 -7.48
CA LEU A 73 -2.02 -9.18 -6.62
C LEU A 73 -3.31 -8.45 -6.23
N LEU A 74 -4.21 -8.21 -7.20
CA LEU A 74 -5.49 -7.55 -6.93
C LEU A 74 -6.37 -8.38 -5.98
N GLU A 75 -6.39 -9.71 -6.11
CA GLU A 75 -7.07 -10.63 -5.19
C GLU A 75 -6.49 -10.53 -3.77
N LEU A 76 -5.17 -10.57 -3.62
CA LEU A 76 -4.50 -10.39 -2.33
C LEU A 76 -4.87 -9.05 -1.69
N LEU A 77 -4.92 -7.96 -2.47
CA LEU A 77 -5.24 -6.63 -1.98
C LEU A 77 -6.69 -6.47 -1.52
N GLN A 78 -7.62 -7.35 -1.92
CA GLN A 78 -8.97 -7.36 -1.34
C GLN A 78 -8.97 -7.77 0.14
N LEU A 79 -7.90 -8.42 0.62
CA LEU A 79 -7.72 -8.78 2.03
C LEU A 79 -7.07 -7.66 2.85
N HIS A 80 -6.69 -6.54 2.21
CA HIS A 80 -5.98 -5.45 2.89
C HIS A 80 -6.90 -4.80 3.95
N PRO A 81 -6.46 -4.63 5.21
CA PRO A 81 -7.33 -4.14 6.28
C PRO A 81 -7.99 -2.81 5.96
N VAL A 82 -7.27 -1.85 5.37
CA VAL A 82 -7.88 -0.57 4.97
C VAL A 82 -9.02 -0.75 3.96
N VAL A 83 -8.90 -1.69 3.01
CA VAL A 83 -9.96 -1.97 2.03
C VAL A 83 -11.17 -2.60 2.72
N LEU A 84 -10.94 -3.60 3.57
CA LEU A 84 -12.00 -4.26 4.34
C LEU A 84 -12.75 -3.30 5.27
N HIS A 85 -12.07 -2.26 5.74
CA HIS A 85 -12.63 -1.24 6.62
C HIS A 85 -13.11 0.02 5.87
N GLY A 86 -13.45 -0.12 4.58
CA GLY A 86 -14.12 0.92 3.78
C GLY A 86 -13.23 2.06 3.29
N GLY A 87 -11.92 1.95 3.50
CA GLY A 87 -10.92 2.85 2.92
C GLY A 87 -10.48 2.38 1.54
N SER A 88 -9.42 3.02 1.02
CA SER A 88 -8.88 2.70 -0.28
C SER A 88 -7.36 2.59 -0.29
N VAL A 89 -6.86 1.94 -1.33
CA VAL A 89 -5.45 1.84 -1.66
C VAL A 89 -5.28 2.15 -3.13
N GLU A 90 -4.18 2.76 -3.51
CA GLU A 90 -3.84 3.07 -4.89
C GLU A 90 -2.66 2.19 -5.33
N LEU A 91 -2.83 1.44 -6.42
CA LEU A 91 -1.80 0.54 -6.94
C LEU A 91 -1.15 1.15 -8.17
N CYS A 92 0.12 1.54 -8.05
CA CYS A 92 0.92 2.10 -9.11
C CYS A 92 1.88 1.05 -9.66
N GLU A 93 1.92 0.87 -10.98
CA GLU A 93 2.99 0.12 -11.64
C GLU A 93 4.31 0.93 -11.58
N MET A 94 5.44 0.25 -11.40
CA MET A 94 6.78 0.83 -11.41
C MET A 94 7.57 0.28 -12.62
N PRO A 95 7.56 0.97 -13.76
CA PRO A 95 8.33 0.59 -14.94
C PRO A 95 9.83 0.59 -14.64
N ARG A 96 10.55 -0.38 -15.20
CA ARG A 96 12.02 -0.34 -15.20
C ARG A 96 12.46 0.50 -16.38
N THR A 97 13.25 1.54 -16.11
CA THR A 97 13.99 2.30 -17.12
C THR A 97 15.26 1.58 -17.52
#